data_AF-A0A8D8EQN5-F1
#
_entry.id   AF-A0A8D8EQN5-F1
#
_cell.length_a   1.000
_cell.length_b   1.000
_cell.length_c   1.000
_cell.angle_alpha   90.00
_cell.angle_beta   90.00
_cell.angle_gamma   90.00
#
_symmetry.space_group_name_H-M   'P 1'
#
loop_
_entity.id
_entity.type
_entity.pdbx_description
1 polymer ?
#
loop_
_entity_poly.entity_id
_entity_poly.type
_entity_poly.pdbx_seq_one_letter_code
_entity_poly.pdbx_strand_id
1 'polypeptide(L)'
;MMKSIFVGIVAIAVAVLSFYQEPAMAQQTGVELEREYVWDDLHRSCVDALHGQIKKEFDASIVYLKYAAYFAQEKINLPGFEKFFFHAAGEEREHGIKLIEYALMR
;
A
#
# COMPACT_ATOMS: atom_id res chain seq x y z
N MET A 1 34.59 -5.76 32.90
CA MET A 1 33.84 -4.71 33.62
C MET A 1 33.24 -3.63 32.70
N MET A 2 33.96 -3.14 31.68
CA MET A 2 33.45 -2.07 30.79
C MET A 2 32.30 -2.48 29.86
N LYS A 3 32.25 -3.75 29.41
CA LYS A 3 31.19 -4.25 28.50
C LYS A 3 29.81 -4.28 29.16
N SER A 4 29.73 -4.65 30.44
CA SER A 4 28.46 -4.71 31.19
C SER A 4 27.89 -3.33 31.49
N ILE A 5 28.75 -2.32 31.69
CA ILE A 5 28.35 -0.91 31.87
C ILE A 5 27.81 -0.35 30.55
N PHE A 6 28.46 -0.68 29.43
CA PHE A 6 28.02 -0.26 28.10
C PHE A 6 26.64 -0.82 27.73
N VAL A 7 26.40 -2.09 28.03
CA VAL A 7 25.09 -2.75 27.82
C VAL A 7 24.01 -2.10 28.69
N GLY A 8 24.33 -1.74 29.93
CA GLY A 8 23.40 -1.04 30.82
C GLY A 8 23.01 0.35 30.32
N ILE A 9 23.99 1.13 29.84
CA ILE A 9 23.73 2.47 29.29
C ILE A 9 22.89 2.39 28.00
N VAL A 10 23.18 1.42 27.12
CA VAL A 10 22.40 1.20 25.90
C VAL A 10 20.98 0.76 26.23
N ALA A 11 20.78 -0.12 27.22
CA ALA A 11 19.45 -0.57 27.63
C ALA A 11 18.61 0.58 28.21
N ILE A 12 19.23 1.48 29.00
CA ILE A 12 18.55 2.66 29.54
C ILE A 12 18.22 3.64 28.42
N ALA A 13 19.13 3.89 27.48
CA ALA A 13 18.87 4.76 26.33
C ALA A 13 17.72 4.24 25.46
N VAL A 14 17.67 2.93 25.19
CA VAL A 14 16.59 2.30 24.42
C VAL A 14 15.26 2.37 25.16
N ALA A 15 15.25 2.14 26.48
CA ALA A 15 14.05 2.26 27.30
C ALA A 15 13.52 3.70 27.29
N VAL A 16 14.40 4.69 27.51
CA VAL A 16 14.05 6.10 27.50
C VAL A 16 13.50 6.54 26.14
N LEU A 17 14.12 6.12 25.03
CA LEU A 17 13.61 6.39 23.68
C LEU A 17 12.25 5.73 23.40
N SER A 18 11.98 4.57 24.00
CA SER A 18 10.68 3.88 23.86
C SER A 18 9.55 4.61 24.60
N PHE A 19 9.86 5.32 25.70
CA PHE A 19 8.88 6.13 26.44
C PHE A 19 8.59 7.49 25.78
N TYR A 20 9.47 7.97 24.90
CA TYR A 20 9.26 9.19 24.09
C TYR A 20 8.60 8.91 22.74
N GLN A 21 8.11 7.69 22.50
CA GLN A 21 7.30 7.44 21.33
C GLN A 21 5.92 8.08 21.57
N GLU A 22 5.82 9.36 21.25
CA GLU A 22 4.55 10.06 21.10
C GLU A 22 3.64 9.16 20.26
N PRO A 23 2.41 8.84 20.71
CA PRO A 23 1.44 8.26 19.80
C PRO A 23 1.30 9.30 18.70
N ALA A 24 1.77 8.99 17.49
CA ALA A 24 1.48 9.78 16.31
C ALA A 24 -0.03 9.73 16.13
N MET A 25 -0.74 10.58 16.85
CA MET A 25 -2.13 10.89 16.58
C MET A 25 -2.09 11.58 15.23
N ALA A 26 -2.34 10.79 14.19
CA ALA A 26 -2.67 11.34 12.89
C ALA A 26 -3.83 12.31 13.13
N GLN A 27 -3.52 13.60 13.14
CA GLN A 27 -4.50 14.66 13.13
C GLN A 27 -5.31 14.43 11.86
N GLN A 28 -6.50 13.86 12.00
CA GLN A 28 -7.50 13.85 10.93
C GLN A 28 -7.98 15.30 10.80
N THR A 29 -7.16 16.15 10.16
CA THR A 29 -7.68 17.38 9.60
C THR A 29 -8.60 16.95 8.48
N GLY A 30 -9.90 16.88 8.79
CA GLY A 30 -10.98 16.80 7.82
C GLY A 30 -11.02 18.09 7.00
N VAL A 31 -9.94 18.40 6.29
CA VAL A 31 -9.99 19.29 5.15
C VAL A 31 -10.57 18.42 4.05
N GLU A 32 -11.89 18.48 3.91
CA GLU A 32 -12.54 18.11 2.68
C GLU A 32 -11.94 19.02 1.61
N LEU A 33 -10.94 18.50 0.89
CA LEU A 33 -10.37 19.15 -0.26
C LEU A 33 -11.44 19.13 -1.35
N GLU A 34 -12.38 20.07 -1.26
CA GLU A 34 -13.32 20.38 -2.34
C GLU A 34 -12.53 21.09 -3.43
N ARG A 35 -11.61 20.37 -4.06
CA ARG A 35 -11.08 20.73 -5.36
C ARG A 35 -11.95 19.97 -6.34
N GLU A 36 -13.00 20.63 -6.82
CA GLU A 36 -13.75 20.14 -7.97
C GLU A 36 -12.77 20.10 -9.15
N TYR A 37 -12.16 18.94 -9.38
CA TYR A 37 -11.31 18.71 -10.53
C TYR A 37 -12.26 18.55 -11.71
N VAL A 38 -12.56 19.67 -12.39
CA VAL A 38 -13.47 19.69 -13.53
C VAL A 38 -12.67 19.31 -14.77
N TRP A 39 -13.00 18.16 -15.35
CA TRP A 39 -12.48 17.72 -16.63
C TRP A 39 -13.39 18.30 -17.72
N ASP A 40 -13.04 19.45 -18.27
CA ASP A 40 -13.91 20.23 -19.16
C ASP A 40 -14.45 19.43 -20.37
N ASP A 41 -13.68 18.45 -20.85
CA ASP A 41 -14.02 17.62 -22.02
C ASP A 41 -14.38 16.16 -21.67
N LEU A 42 -14.57 15.82 -20.39
CA LEU A 42 -14.90 14.44 -19.98
C LEU A 42 -16.17 14.41 -19.13
N HIS A 43 -17.18 13.69 -19.62
CA HIS A 43 -18.43 13.52 -18.89
C HIS A 43 -18.17 12.90 -17.51
N ARG A 44 -18.83 13.43 -16.46
CA ARG A 44 -18.61 13.03 -15.06
C ARG A 44 -18.68 11.52 -14.84
N SER A 45 -19.60 10.83 -15.51
CA SER A 45 -19.71 9.37 -15.42
C SER A 45 -18.45 8.63 -15.90
N CYS A 46 -17.69 9.19 -16.85
CA CYS A 46 -16.43 8.63 -17.31
C CYS A 46 -15.33 8.81 -16.26
N VAL A 47 -15.30 9.97 -15.58
CA VAL A 47 -14.37 10.23 -14.46
C VAL A 47 -14.65 9.25 -13.31
N ASP A 48 -15.93 9.08 -12.93
CA ASP A 48 -16.34 8.16 -11.88
C ASP A 48 -15.99 6.70 -12.24
N ALA A 49 -16.21 6.31 -13.49
CA ALA A 49 -15.83 4.99 -13.99
C ALA A 49 -14.30 4.77 -13.99
N LEU A 50 -13.51 5.78 -14.36
CA LEU A 50 -12.05 5.73 -14.33
C LEU A 50 -11.53 5.54 -12.90
N HIS A 51 -12.03 6.32 -11.94
CA HIS A 51 -11.69 6.16 -10.52
C HIS A 51 -12.11 4.77 -9.99
N GLY A 52 -13.30 4.30 -10.36
CA GLY A 52 -13.77 2.97 -10.03
C GLY A 52 -12.86 1.87 -10.59
N GLN A 53 -12.39 2.04 -11.83
CA GLN A 53 -11.50 1.08 -12.46
C GLN A 53 -10.11 1.08 -11.81
N ILE A 54 -9.53 2.25 -11.51
CA ILE A 54 -8.25 2.36 -10.77
C ILE A 54 -8.34 1.55 -9.48
N LYS A 55 -9.40 1.76 -8.68
CA LYS A 55 -9.61 1.01 -7.44
C LYS A 55 -9.70 -0.49 -7.70
N LYS A 56 -10.42 -0.89 -8.73
CA LYS A 56 -10.61 -2.30 -9.09
C LYS A 56 -9.29 -3.00 -9.44
N GLU A 57 -8.39 -2.34 -10.17
CA GLU A 57 -7.09 -2.94 -10.51
C GLU A 57 -6.21 -3.13 -9.27
N PHE A 58 -6.18 -2.15 -8.35
CA PHE A 58 -5.43 -2.31 -7.10
C PHE A 58 -6.05 -3.36 -6.16
N ASP A 59 -7.38 -3.43 -6.09
CA ASP A 59 -8.07 -4.49 -5.35
C ASP A 59 -7.73 -5.88 -5.93
N ALA A 60 -7.73 -6.02 -7.27
CA ALA A 60 -7.34 -7.25 -7.95
C ALA A 60 -5.88 -7.62 -7.66
N SER A 61 -4.96 -6.65 -7.72
CA SER A 61 -3.55 -6.85 -7.36
C SER A 61 -3.39 -7.41 -5.94
N ILE A 62 -4.10 -6.83 -4.97
CA ILE A 62 -4.07 -7.30 -3.57
C ILE A 62 -4.67 -8.71 -3.45
N VAL A 63 -5.75 -9.02 -4.17
CA VAL A 63 -6.34 -10.36 -4.19
C VAL A 63 -5.36 -11.38 -4.76
N TYR A 64 -4.67 -11.07 -5.85
CA TYR A 64 -3.67 -11.96 -6.42
C TYR A 64 -2.45 -12.14 -5.49
N LEU A 65 -2.02 -11.12 -4.75
CA LEU A 65 -1.01 -11.29 -3.70
C LEU A 65 -1.45 -12.27 -2.61
N LYS A 66 -2.73 -12.22 -2.20
CA LYS A 66 -3.28 -13.17 -1.21
C LYS A 66 -3.24 -14.60 -1.74
N TYR A 67 -3.57 -14.81 -3.03
CA TYR A 67 -3.45 -16.13 -3.64
C TYR A 67 -2.01 -16.60 -3.76
N ALA A 68 -1.09 -15.74 -4.17
CA ALA A 68 0.33 -16.07 -4.20
C ALA A 68 0.82 -16.55 -2.82
N ALA A 69 0.49 -15.81 -1.77
CA ALA A 69 0.80 -16.19 -0.38
C ALA A 69 0.14 -17.50 0.06
N TYR A 70 -1.08 -17.79 -0.38
CA TYR A 70 -1.77 -19.05 -0.10
C TYR A 70 -1.05 -20.25 -0.73
N PHE A 71 -0.67 -20.16 -2.00
CA PHE A 71 0.01 -21.25 -2.71
C PHE A 71 1.46 -21.45 -2.30
N ALA A 72 2.10 -20.43 -1.72
CA ALA A 72 3.44 -20.49 -1.14
C ALA A 72 3.51 -21.19 0.23
N GLN A 73 2.37 -21.45 0.89
CA GLN A 73 2.37 -22.11 2.20
C GLN A 73 2.98 -23.51 2.11
N GLU A 74 3.82 -23.89 3.07
CA GLU A 74 4.51 -25.21 3.09
C GLU A 74 3.54 -26.40 2.95
N LYS A 75 2.32 -26.29 3.49
CA LYS A 75 1.28 -27.32 3.41
C LYS A 75 0.63 -27.44 2.02
N ILE A 76 0.69 -26.39 1.20
CA ILE A 76 0.13 -26.36 -0.15
C ILE A 76 1.25 -26.58 -1.18
N ASN A 77 2.35 -25.84 -1.08
CA ASN A 77 3.59 -25.96 -1.85
C ASN A 77 3.36 -26.10 -3.36
N LEU A 78 2.63 -25.15 -3.95
CA LEU A 78 2.35 -25.09 -5.39
C LEU A 78 3.08 -23.89 -6.03
N PRO A 79 4.42 -23.97 -6.22
CA PRO A 79 5.24 -22.84 -6.64
C PRO A 79 4.90 -22.30 -8.04
N GLY A 80 4.32 -23.13 -8.92
CA GLY A 80 3.82 -22.67 -10.22
C GLY A 80 2.65 -21.68 -10.09
N PHE A 81 1.71 -21.97 -9.17
CA PHE A 81 0.58 -21.09 -8.88
C PHE A 81 1.01 -19.84 -8.11
N GLU A 82 1.91 -20.00 -7.13
CA GLU A 82 2.54 -18.86 -6.46
C GLU A 82 3.14 -17.87 -7.47
N LYS A 83 4.01 -18.37 -8.37
CA LYS A 83 4.66 -17.54 -9.39
C LYS A 83 3.64 -16.87 -10.33
N PHE A 84 2.62 -17.61 -10.75
CA PHE A 84 1.55 -17.08 -11.59
C PHE A 84 0.83 -15.91 -10.90
N PHE A 85 0.42 -16.08 -9.65
CA PHE A 85 -0.33 -15.04 -8.94
C PHE A 85 0.54 -13.85 -8.52
N PHE A 86 1.83 -14.04 -8.24
CA PHE A 86 2.74 -12.90 -8.07
C PHE A 86 2.88 -12.08 -9.35
N HIS A 87 2.98 -12.75 -10.51
CA HIS A 87 3.04 -12.06 -11.80
C HIS A 87 1.74 -11.30 -12.08
N ALA A 88 0.59 -11.96 -11.96
CA ALA A 88 -0.72 -11.34 -12.15
C ALA A 88 -0.94 -10.15 -11.21
N ALA A 89 -0.52 -10.26 -9.94
CA ALA A 89 -0.58 -9.13 -9.01
C ALA A 89 0.24 -7.92 -9.48
N GLY A 90 1.42 -8.17 -10.05
CA GLY A 90 2.26 -7.14 -10.67
C GLY A 90 1.59 -6.48 -11.87
N GLU A 91 1.01 -7.28 -12.76
CA GLU A 91 0.30 -6.79 -13.96
C GLU A 91 -0.89 -5.89 -13.60
N GLU A 92 -1.76 -6.30 -12.66
CA GLU A 92 -2.89 -5.46 -12.25
C GLU A 92 -2.44 -4.16 -11.56
N ARG A 93 -1.33 -4.21 -10.82
CA ARG A 93 -0.74 -2.98 -10.26
C ARG A 93 -0.27 -2.04 -11.38
N GLU A 94 0.35 -2.57 -12.43
CA GLU A 94 0.74 -1.78 -13.60
C GLU A 94 -0.47 -1.21 -14.34
N HIS A 95 -1.57 -1.97 -14.46
CA HIS A 95 -2.83 -1.47 -15.01
C HIS A 95 -3.36 -0.27 -14.23
N GLY A 96 -3.43 -0.38 -12.89
CA GLY A 96 -3.85 0.71 -12.02
C GLY A 96 -2.97 1.97 -12.15
N ILE A 97 -1.65 1.80 -12.25
CA ILE A 97 -0.71 2.91 -12.46
C ILE A 97 -0.93 3.58 -13.81
N LYS A 98 -1.09 2.82 -14.91
CA LYS A 98 -1.36 3.40 -16.24
C LYS A 98 -2.65 4.21 -16.27
N LEU A 99 -3.68 3.76 -15.55
CA LEU A 99 -4.93 4.52 -15.42
C LEU A 99 -4.76 5.81 -14.62
N ILE A 100 -3.91 5.81 -13.57
CA ILE A 100 -3.53 7.03 -12.85
C ILE A 100 -2.73 7.97 -13.74
N GLU A 101 -1.77 7.46 -14.51
CA GLU A 101 -0.99 8.26 -15.45
C GLU A 101 -1.88 8.91 -16.50
N TYR A 102 -2.81 8.14 -17.08
CA TYR A 102 -3.85 8.68 -17.96
C TYR A 102 -4.69 9.73 -17.24
N ALA A 103 -5.03 9.50 -15.97
CA ALA A 103 -5.78 10.44 -15.16
C ALA A 103 -5.05 11.79 -14.98
N LEU A 104 -3.72 11.76 -14.88
CA LEU A 104 -2.87 12.95 -14.68
C LEU A 104 -2.50 13.67 -15.97
N MET A 105 -2.63 13.02 -17.13
CA MET A 105 -2.33 13.60 -18.45
C MET A 105 -3.44 14.52 -19.00
N ARG A 106 -4.58 14.55 -18.34
CA ARG A 106 -5.81 15.15 -18.80
C ARG A 106 -6.22 16.30 -17.89
#